data_AF-V4XPR0-F1
#
_entry.id   AF-V4XPR0-F1
#
_cell.length_a   1.000
_cell.length_b   1.000
_cell.length_c   1.000
_cell.angle_alpha   90.00
_cell.angle_beta   90.00
_cell.angle_gamma   90.00
#
_symmetry.space_group_name_H-M   'P 1'
#
loop_
_entity.id
_entity.type
_entity.pdbx_description
1 polymer ?
#
loop_
_entity_poly.entity_id
_entity_poly.type
_entity_poly.pdbx_seq_one_letter_code
_entity_poly.pdbx_strand_id
1 'polypeptide(L)'
;MHTIHEDANDGTRLDVTVTFITQRTITRNGVTVRRLIVTDQSGTQFPLVCAPNSRPIRDLKTGDIHLLAGLLWSQDTSSPTWTENDCPDCDRPLRQGQSVDTIDPVVVDVASQLSISGAFGIVDRKTRVTRADVDSHTLKDPVSTERNQTPQRAVSIPDYVCESCDTEFASSELSGDTASG
;
A
#
# COMPACT_ATOMS: atom_id res chain seq x y z
N MET A 1 4.13 -21.31 -0.15
CA MET A 1 2.82 -20.72 0.18
C MET A 1 2.64 -19.53 -0.74
N HIS A 2 1.58 -19.50 -1.54
CA HIS A 2 1.28 -18.40 -2.46
C HIS A 2 0.21 -17.54 -1.79
N THR A 3 0.56 -16.33 -1.39
CA THR A 3 -0.38 -15.43 -0.72
C THR A 3 -1.27 -14.80 -1.78
N ILE A 4 -2.58 -15.01 -1.65
CA ILE A 4 -3.59 -14.27 -2.41
C ILE A 4 -3.81 -12.91 -1.73
N HIS A 5 -4.12 -11.89 -2.52
CA HIS A 5 -4.24 -10.53 -1.99
C HIS A 5 -5.44 -10.37 -1.03
N GLU A 6 -6.45 -11.25 -1.13
CA GLU A 6 -7.64 -11.25 -0.26
C GLU A 6 -7.32 -11.58 1.21
N ASP A 7 -6.20 -12.23 1.49
CA ASP A 7 -5.75 -12.53 2.86
C ASP A 7 -4.99 -11.36 3.51
N ALA A 8 -4.77 -10.26 2.79
CA ALA A 8 -3.95 -9.15 3.26
C ALA A 8 -4.74 -8.17 4.14
N ASN A 9 -4.22 -7.94 5.36
CA ASN A 9 -4.71 -6.89 6.24
C ASN A 9 -4.06 -5.54 5.89
N ASP A 10 -4.74 -4.45 6.24
CA ASP A 10 -4.16 -3.11 6.07
C ASP A 10 -2.78 -3.00 6.74
N GLY A 11 -1.81 -2.37 6.07
CA GLY A 11 -0.46 -2.17 6.59
C GLY A 11 0.46 -3.40 6.55
N THR A 12 -0.06 -4.55 6.11
CA THR A 12 0.76 -5.77 5.99
C THR A 12 1.61 -5.74 4.73
N ARG A 13 2.74 -6.46 4.79
CA ARG A 13 3.56 -6.73 3.61
C ARG A 13 3.41 -8.16 3.18
N LEU A 14 3.15 -8.36 1.89
CA LEU A 14 2.97 -9.67 1.28
C LEU A 14 3.83 -9.85 0.04
N ASP A 15 4.11 -11.12 -0.24
CA ASP A 15 4.72 -11.56 -1.48
C ASP A 15 3.62 -12.14 -2.38
N VAL A 16 3.39 -11.54 -3.54
CA VAL A 16 2.31 -11.93 -4.46
C VAL A 16 2.83 -12.07 -5.89
N THR A 17 2.38 -13.11 -6.59
CA THR A 17 2.63 -13.28 -8.02
C THR A 17 1.45 -12.75 -8.80
N VAL A 18 1.71 -11.87 -9.77
CA VAL A 18 0.68 -11.19 -10.53
C VAL A 18 0.98 -11.17 -12.01
N THR A 19 -0.08 -11.15 -12.83
CA THR A 19 -0.01 -10.87 -14.26
C THR A 19 -0.27 -9.40 -14.49
N PHE A 20 0.62 -8.72 -15.21
CA PHE A 20 0.45 -7.31 -15.53
C PHE A 20 -0.58 -7.12 -16.66
N ILE A 21 -1.55 -6.23 -16.45
CA ILE A 21 -2.63 -5.96 -17.42
C ILE A 21 -2.39 -4.62 -18.13
N THR A 22 -2.33 -3.53 -17.37
CA THR A 22 -2.17 -2.18 -17.94
C THR A 22 -1.56 -1.21 -16.95
N GLN A 23 -1.06 -0.08 -17.45
CA GLN A 23 -0.51 0.99 -16.64
C GLN A 23 -1.10 2.35 -17.04
N ARG A 24 -1.24 3.22 -16.04
CA ARG A 24 -1.53 4.64 -16.21
C ARG A 24 -0.56 5.44 -15.36
N THR A 25 0.03 6.48 -15.92
CA THR A 25 0.95 7.37 -15.20
C THR A 25 0.32 8.74 -15.07
N ILE A 26 0.42 9.35 -13.89
CA ILE A 26 0.07 10.75 -13.65
C ILE A 26 1.30 11.44 -13.07
N THR A 27 1.58 12.63 -13.59
CA THR A 27 2.60 13.52 -13.04
C THR A 27 1.93 14.81 -12.61
N ARG A 28 2.07 15.20 -11.34
CA ARG A 28 1.54 16.43 -10.77
C ARG A 28 2.62 17.09 -9.92
N ASN A 29 2.83 18.40 -10.08
CA ASN A 29 3.81 19.17 -9.32
C ASN A 29 5.22 18.54 -9.31
N GLY A 30 5.62 17.86 -10.39
CA GLY A 30 6.89 17.14 -10.50
C GLY A 30 6.91 15.74 -9.87
N VAL A 31 5.86 15.35 -9.16
CA VAL A 31 5.70 14.01 -8.57
C VAL A 31 5.02 13.09 -9.57
N THR A 32 5.65 11.95 -9.86
CA THR A 32 5.10 10.95 -10.80
C THR A 32 4.64 9.72 -10.04
N VAL A 33 3.36 9.37 -10.23
CA VAL A 33 2.73 8.19 -9.65
C VAL A 33 2.23 7.31 -10.79
N ARG A 34 2.45 6.00 -10.67
CA ARG A 34 1.99 5.02 -11.65
C ARG A 34 0.96 4.11 -11.03
N ARG A 35 -0.22 4.00 -11.64
CA ARG A 35 -1.17 2.94 -11.37
C ARG A 35 -0.94 1.78 -12.32
N LEU A 36 -0.78 0.59 -11.78
CA LEU A 36 -0.80 -0.66 -12.55
C LEU A 36 -2.10 -1.38 -12.23
N ILE A 37 -2.70 -2.02 -13.23
CA ILE A 37 -3.71 -3.04 -13.03
C ILE A 37 -3.03 -4.38 -13.21
N VAL A 38 -3.24 -5.26 -12.24
CA VAL A 38 -2.69 -6.60 -12.23
C VAL A 38 -3.77 -7.60 -11.87
N THR A 39 -3.53 -8.86 -12.20
CA THR A 39 -4.37 -10.00 -11.83
C THR A 39 -3.56 -10.96 -10.98
N ASP A 40 -4.07 -11.45 -9.86
CA ASP A 40 -3.41 -12.52 -9.12
C ASP A 40 -3.66 -13.91 -9.76
N GLN A 41 -3.27 -14.96 -9.04
CA GLN A 41 -3.45 -16.35 -9.49
C GLN A 41 -4.91 -16.83 -9.45
N SER A 42 -5.78 -16.16 -8.69
CA SER A 42 -7.22 -16.48 -8.64
C SER A 42 -7.99 -15.86 -9.81
N GLY A 43 -7.37 -14.95 -10.56
CA GLY A 43 -8.01 -14.22 -11.64
C GLY A 43 -8.61 -12.88 -11.20
N THR A 44 -8.46 -12.52 -9.92
CA THR A 44 -8.97 -11.27 -9.37
C THR A 44 -8.05 -10.11 -9.73
N GLN A 45 -8.64 -9.03 -10.25
CA GLN A 45 -7.92 -7.80 -10.59
C GLN A 45 -7.90 -6.84 -9.41
N PHE A 46 -6.73 -6.26 -9.16
CA PHE A 46 -6.58 -5.20 -8.17
C PHE A 46 -5.55 -4.16 -8.64
N PRO A 47 -5.68 -2.91 -8.19
CA PRO A 47 -4.75 -1.86 -8.55
C PRO A 47 -3.48 -1.90 -7.69
N LEU A 48 -2.35 -1.52 -8.30
CA LEU A 48 -1.11 -1.19 -7.62
C LEU A 48 -0.78 0.28 -7.82
N VAL A 49 -0.27 0.94 -6.79
CA VAL A 49 0.26 2.31 -6.83
C VAL A 49 1.77 2.26 -6.65
N CYS A 50 2.51 2.77 -7.63
CA CYS A 50 3.96 2.97 -7.50
C CYS A 50 4.22 4.34 -6.91
N ALA A 51 4.76 4.37 -5.69
CA ALA A 51 5.20 5.59 -5.04
C ALA A 51 6.39 6.20 -5.81
N PRO A 52 6.61 7.52 -5.75
CA PRO A 52 7.71 8.21 -6.44
C PRO A 52 9.10 7.68 -6.05
N ASN A 53 9.23 7.19 -4.82
CA ASN A 53 10.47 6.60 -4.30
C ASN A 53 10.64 5.10 -4.66
N SER A 54 9.70 4.52 -5.42
CA SER A 54 9.77 3.12 -5.82
C SER A 54 10.93 2.89 -6.78
N ARG A 55 11.48 1.67 -6.77
CA ARG A 55 12.45 1.29 -7.81
C ARG A 55 11.74 1.29 -9.18
N PRO A 56 12.39 1.77 -10.25
CA PRO A 56 11.79 1.72 -11.58
C PRO A 56 11.48 0.28 -11.98
N ILE A 57 10.21 -0.02 -12.25
CA ILE A 57 9.81 -1.29 -12.84
C ILE A 57 10.04 -1.17 -14.35
N ARG A 58 11.06 -1.88 -14.84
CA ARG A 58 11.45 -1.89 -16.25
C ARG A 58 10.72 -3.00 -16.98
N ASP A 59 10.53 -2.81 -18.29
CA ASP A 59 10.06 -3.83 -19.22
C ASP A 59 8.70 -4.47 -18.88
N LEU A 60 7.79 -3.72 -18.26
CA LEU A 60 6.41 -4.15 -18.04
C LEU A 60 5.69 -4.34 -19.39
N LYS A 61 5.32 -5.58 -19.70
CA LYS A 61 4.51 -5.94 -20.87
C LYS A 61 3.23 -6.62 -20.44
N THR A 62 2.11 -6.24 -21.04
CA THR A 62 0.82 -6.87 -20.76
C THR A 62 0.92 -8.38 -20.97
N GLY A 63 0.46 -9.15 -19.99
CA GLY A 63 0.55 -10.60 -19.94
C GLY A 63 1.80 -11.15 -19.25
N ASP A 64 2.80 -10.30 -18.94
CA ASP A 64 3.97 -10.76 -18.18
C ASP A 64 3.61 -11.05 -16.73
N ILE A 65 4.21 -12.12 -16.20
CA ILE A 65 4.06 -12.54 -14.81
C ILE A 65 5.22 -11.95 -14.00
N HIS A 66 4.90 -11.36 -12.85
CA HIS A 66 5.85 -10.76 -11.94
C HIS A 66 5.61 -11.24 -10.51
N LEU A 67 6.69 -11.52 -9.80
CA LEU A 67 6.69 -11.64 -8.35
C LEU A 67 6.93 -10.25 -7.74
N LEU A 68 6.02 -9.84 -6.87
CA LEU A 68 6.10 -8.65 -6.05
C LEU A 68 6.41 -9.07 -4.63
N ALA A 69 7.66 -8.88 -4.19
CA ALA A 69 8.07 -9.21 -2.83
C ALA A 69 8.04 -7.97 -1.93
N GLY A 70 7.42 -8.09 -0.76
CA GLY A 70 7.25 -7.02 0.22
C GLY A 70 6.28 -5.92 -0.19
N LEU A 71 5.28 -6.23 -1.02
CA LEU A 71 4.22 -5.32 -1.42
C LEU A 71 3.44 -4.86 -0.17
N LEU A 72 3.27 -3.56 0.01
CA LEU A 72 2.48 -3.02 1.12
C LEU A 72 0.99 -3.02 0.74
N TRP A 73 0.13 -3.60 1.57
CA TRP A 73 -1.31 -3.62 1.31
C TRP A 73 -2.02 -2.46 2.00
N SER A 74 -2.95 -1.85 1.27
CA SER A 74 -3.87 -0.85 1.78
C SER A 74 -5.32 -1.30 1.60
N GLN A 75 -6.11 -1.18 2.65
CA GLN A 75 -7.57 -1.33 2.56
C GLN A 75 -8.24 -0.07 2.01
N ASP A 76 -9.54 -0.21 1.70
CA ASP A 76 -10.37 0.87 1.18
C ASP A 76 -10.46 2.01 2.20
N THR A 77 -10.14 3.23 1.75
CA THR A 77 -10.20 4.45 2.55
C THR A 77 -11.57 5.14 2.44
N SER A 78 -12.53 4.55 1.70
CA SER A 78 -13.84 5.15 1.46
C SER A 78 -14.75 5.25 2.69
N SER A 79 -14.41 4.57 3.79
CA SER A 79 -15.14 4.60 5.07
C SER A 79 -14.17 4.74 6.24
N PRO A 80 -13.61 5.94 6.47
CA PRO A 80 -12.71 6.15 7.59
C PRO A 80 -13.45 5.98 8.93
N THR A 81 -12.78 5.36 9.89
CA THR A 81 -13.26 5.29 11.27
C THR A 81 -12.92 6.61 11.96
N TRP A 82 -13.93 7.45 12.15
CA TRP A 82 -13.81 8.70 12.88
C TRP A 82 -13.71 8.45 14.38
N THR A 83 -12.98 9.32 15.05
CA THR A 83 -12.82 9.30 16.49
C THR A 83 -13.63 10.43 17.13
N GLU A 84 -13.84 10.35 18.44
CA GLU A 84 -14.45 11.43 19.21
C GLU A 84 -13.45 12.56 19.53
N ASN A 85 -12.17 12.40 19.19
CA ASN A 85 -11.12 13.38 19.45
C ASN A 85 -11.01 14.38 18.30
N ASP A 86 -10.81 15.65 18.66
CA ASP A 86 -10.47 16.71 17.73
C ASP A 86 -8.95 16.93 17.65
N CYS A 87 -8.50 17.44 16.51
CA CYS A 87 -7.11 17.77 16.26
C CYS A 87 -6.68 18.96 17.12
N PRO A 88 -5.64 18.83 17.96
CA PRO A 88 -5.15 19.93 18.81
C PRO A 88 -4.68 21.17 18.04
N ASP A 89 -4.33 21.03 16.75
CA ASP A 89 -3.79 22.12 15.95
C ASP A 89 -4.88 22.92 15.21
N CYS A 90 -6.05 22.33 14.95
CA CYS A 90 -7.06 22.95 14.10
C CYS A 90 -8.53 22.68 14.50
N ASP A 91 -8.76 21.99 15.62
CA ASP A 91 -10.08 21.66 16.18
C ASP A 91 -11.00 20.92 15.18
N ARG A 92 -10.42 20.12 14.29
CA ARG A 92 -11.15 19.30 13.32
C ARG A 92 -11.14 17.83 13.74
N PRO A 93 -12.19 17.05 13.41
CA PRO A 93 -12.26 15.65 13.79
C PRO A 93 -11.04 14.86 13.30
N LEU A 94 -10.54 13.97 14.16
CA LEU A 94 -9.50 13.01 13.82
C LEU A 94 -10.12 11.70 13.34
N ARG A 95 -9.50 11.07 12.34
CA ARG A 95 -9.78 9.68 11.97
C ARG A 95 -8.66 8.76 12.42
N GLN A 96 -8.95 7.48 12.52
CA GLN A 96 -7.93 6.45 12.70
C GLN A 96 -6.95 6.48 11.51
N GLY A 97 -5.65 6.37 11.80
CA GLY A 97 -4.65 6.26 10.75
C GLY A 97 -4.76 4.93 10.00
N GLN A 98 -4.39 4.98 8.73
CA GLN A 98 -4.42 3.87 7.78
C GLN A 98 -3.06 3.73 7.10
N SER A 99 -2.78 2.59 6.48
CA SER A 99 -1.49 2.37 5.81
C SER A 99 -1.17 3.38 4.71
N VAL A 100 -2.19 4.00 4.09
CA VAL A 100 -2.02 5.10 3.12
C VAL A 100 -1.33 6.32 3.71
N ASP A 101 -1.49 6.57 5.01
CA ASP A 101 -0.92 7.74 5.71
C ASP A 101 0.59 7.60 5.90
N THR A 102 1.11 6.38 5.73
CA THR A 102 2.55 6.11 5.78
C THR A 102 3.26 6.43 4.46
N ILE A 103 2.50 6.85 3.45
CA ILE A 103 2.94 7.18 2.11
C ILE A 103 2.86 8.70 1.95
N ASP A 104 3.74 9.26 1.13
CA ASP A 104 3.70 10.66 0.75
C ASP A 104 2.27 11.10 0.35
N PRO A 105 1.68 12.13 0.98
CA PRO A 105 0.30 12.57 0.75
C PRO A 105 -0.02 12.87 -0.72
N VAL A 106 0.99 13.26 -1.51
CA VAL A 106 0.83 13.47 -2.96
C VAL A 106 0.47 12.15 -3.67
N VAL A 107 0.88 11.01 -3.14
CA VAL A 107 0.51 9.69 -3.66
C VAL A 107 -0.95 9.38 -3.39
N VAL A 108 -1.47 9.75 -2.21
CA VAL A 108 -2.88 9.56 -1.84
C VAL A 108 -3.78 10.46 -2.70
N ASP A 109 -3.43 11.74 -2.85
CA ASP A 109 -4.14 12.67 -3.73
C ASP A 109 -4.17 12.17 -5.18
N VAL A 110 -3.02 11.73 -5.71
CA VAL A 110 -2.95 11.22 -7.08
C VAL A 110 -3.66 9.86 -7.23
N ALA A 111 -3.66 9.00 -6.20
CA ALA A 111 -4.40 7.74 -6.20
C ALA A 111 -5.92 7.97 -6.29
N SER A 112 -6.45 8.98 -5.61
CA SER A 112 -7.87 9.35 -5.69
C SER A 112 -8.27 9.75 -7.13
N GLN A 113 -7.40 10.49 -7.84
CA GLN A 113 -7.61 10.89 -9.23
C GLN A 113 -7.48 9.74 -10.23
N LEU A 114 -6.82 8.66 -9.82
CA LEU A 114 -6.69 7.43 -10.59
C LEU A 114 -7.89 6.49 -10.42
N SER A 115 -8.94 6.93 -9.72
CA SER A 115 -10.14 6.15 -9.40
C SER A 115 -9.79 4.81 -8.75
N ILE A 116 -8.82 4.85 -7.83
CA ILE A 116 -8.51 3.70 -7.00
C ILE A 116 -9.58 3.64 -5.92
N SER A 117 -10.55 2.76 -6.15
CA SER A 117 -11.61 2.41 -5.20
C SER A 117 -11.33 1.01 -4.66
N GLY A 118 -11.51 0.80 -3.36
CA GLY A 118 -11.26 -0.50 -2.73
C GLY A 118 -9.80 -0.70 -2.31
N ALA A 119 -9.47 -1.93 -1.94
CA ALA A 119 -8.13 -2.30 -1.51
C ALA A 119 -7.11 -2.26 -2.67
N PHE A 120 -5.86 -1.91 -2.37
CA PHE A 120 -4.81 -1.77 -3.36
C PHE A 120 -3.43 -2.06 -2.80
N GLY A 121 -2.51 -2.44 -3.68
CA GLY A 121 -1.10 -2.65 -3.33
C GLY A 121 -0.25 -1.40 -3.55
N ILE A 122 0.73 -1.16 -2.69
CA ILE A 122 1.68 -0.05 -2.79
C ILE A 122 3.07 -0.62 -3.07
N VAL A 123 3.62 -0.20 -4.21
CA VAL A 123 5.00 -0.45 -4.60
C VAL A 123 5.84 0.73 -4.11
N ASP A 124 6.58 0.53 -3.01
CA ASP A 124 7.50 1.52 -2.45
C ASP A 124 8.96 1.08 -2.62
N ARG A 125 9.90 1.80 -2.00
CA ARG A 125 11.33 1.44 -2.02
C ARG A 125 11.67 0.06 -1.43
N LYS A 126 10.79 -0.51 -0.61
CA LYS A 126 10.96 -1.82 0.03
C LYS A 126 10.37 -2.95 -0.83
N THR A 127 9.45 -2.63 -1.74
CA THR A 127 8.90 -3.59 -2.70
C THR A 127 9.95 -3.94 -3.77
N ARG A 128 10.13 -5.24 -4.03
CA ARG A 128 10.95 -5.76 -5.13
C ARG A 128 10.05 -6.37 -6.18
N VAL A 129 10.28 -6.00 -7.44
CA VAL A 129 9.54 -6.51 -8.59
C VAL A 129 10.50 -7.32 -9.46
N THR A 130 10.20 -8.59 -9.66
CA THR A 130 10.99 -9.52 -10.48
C THR A 130 10.10 -10.21 -11.50
N ARG A 131 10.51 -10.26 -12.77
CA ARG A 131 9.80 -11.03 -13.79
C ARG A 131 9.94 -12.52 -13.48
N ALA A 132 8.84 -13.26 -13.54
CA ALA A 132 8.83 -14.71 -13.49
C ALA A 132 8.87 -15.23 -14.93
N ASP A 133 9.96 -15.86 -15.34
CA ASP A 133 10.06 -16.44 -16.69
C ASP A 133 9.16 -17.70 -16.77
N VAL A 134 8.29 -17.73 -17.78
CA VAL A 134 7.31 -18.80 -18.00
C VAL A 134 7.95 -20.03 -18.67
N ASP A 135 9.15 -19.89 -19.24
CA ASP A 135 9.82 -20.94 -20.05
C ASP A 135 10.51 -22.05 -19.24
N SER A 136 10.49 -22.00 -17.92
CA SER A 136 10.73 -23.19 -17.13
C SER A 136 9.40 -23.87 -16.83
N HIS A 137 9.06 -24.91 -17.59
CA HIS A 137 8.04 -25.91 -17.24
C HIS A 137 8.29 -26.63 -15.89
N THR A 138 9.30 -26.19 -15.14
CA THR A 138 9.27 -26.29 -13.69
C THR A 138 8.66 -25.00 -13.18
N LEU A 139 7.38 -25.05 -12.81
CA LEU A 139 6.97 -24.47 -11.53
C LEU A 139 7.89 -25.16 -10.50
N LYS A 140 9.15 -24.72 -10.41
CA LYS A 140 9.98 -25.02 -9.26
C LYS A 140 9.14 -24.41 -8.17
N ASP A 141 8.56 -25.28 -7.34
CA ASP A 141 8.17 -24.94 -5.98
C ASP A 141 9.11 -23.83 -5.56
N PRO A 142 8.60 -22.63 -5.22
CA PRO A 142 9.48 -21.54 -4.84
C PRO A 142 10.39 -22.15 -3.82
N VAL A 143 11.70 -22.25 -4.14
CA VAL A 143 12.64 -22.93 -3.27
C VAL A 143 12.35 -22.35 -1.92
N SER A 144 11.83 -23.20 -1.03
CA SER A 144 11.72 -22.96 0.40
C SER A 144 13.17 -22.84 0.86
N THR A 145 13.80 -21.76 0.44
CA THR A 145 14.83 -21.15 1.21
C THR A 145 14.00 -20.68 2.37
N GLU A 146 14.12 -21.42 3.47
CA GLU A 146 13.85 -20.98 4.82
C GLU A 146 14.71 -19.73 5.09
N ARG A 147 14.54 -18.69 4.29
CA ARG A 147 14.97 -17.34 4.58
C ARG A 147 13.98 -16.91 5.62
N ASN A 148 14.36 -17.15 6.87
CA ASN A 148 13.87 -16.48 8.06
C ASN A 148 12.72 -15.55 7.70
N GLN A 149 11.50 -16.08 7.76
CA GLN A 149 10.28 -15.28 7.81
C GLN A 149 10.38 -14.49 9.10
N THR A 150 11.23 -13.47 9.07
CA THR A 150 11.22 -12.42 10.05
C THR A 150 9.88 -11.77 9.74
N PRO A 151 8.90 -11.79 10.65
CA PRO A 151 7.65 -11.06 10.42
C PRO A 151 8.05 -9.66 10.03
N GLN A 152 7.86 -9.32 8.75
CA GLN A 152 8.35 -8.08 8.19
C GLN A 152 7.54 -7.01 8.90
N ARG A 153 8.22 -6.30 9.82
CA ARG A 153 7.64 -5.32 10.75
C ARG A 153 6.50 -4.59 10.06
N ALA A 154 5.30 -4.74 10.62
CA ALA A 154 4.15 -3.91 10.30
C ALA A 154 4.62 -2.46 10.17
N VAL A 155 4.12 -1.77 9.15
CA VAL A 155 4.42 -0.34 9.04
C VAL A 155 3.87 0.34 10.29
N SER A 156 4.62 1.31 10.85
CA SER A 156 4.13 2.10 11.97
C SER A 156 3.05 3.04 11.42
N ILE A 157 1.82 2.55 11.38
CA ILE A 157 0.65 3.32 11.01
C ILE A 157 0.41 4.33 12.15
N PRO A 158 0.19 5.62 11.85
CA PRO A 158 -0.22 6.58 12.86
C PRO A 158 -1.51 6.11 13.55
N ASP A 159 -1.66 6.35 14.85
CA ASP A 159 -2.92 5.99 15.50
C ASP A 159 -4.05 6.86 14.98
N TYR A 160 -3.77 8.15 14.74
CA TYR A 160 -4.72 9.15 14.30
C TYR A 160 -4.14 10.12 13.27
N VAL A 161 -5.00 10.60 12.36
CA VAL A 161 -4.64 11.57 11.33
C VAL A 161 -5.75 12.62 11.22
N CYS A 162 -5.36 13.89 11.12
CA CYS A 162 -6.28 14.98 10.82
C CYS A 162 -6.36 15.22 9.30
N GLU A 163 -7.53 15.04 8.68
CA GLU A 163 -7.68 15.28 7.24
C GLU A 163 -7.57 16.76 6.83
N SER A 164 -7.72 17.68 7.78
CA SER A 164 -7.70 19.12 7.48
C SER A 164 -6.29 19.72 7.46
N CYS A 165 -5.41 19.27 8.35
CA CYS A 165 -4.04 19.77 8.47
C CYS A 165 -2.97 18.70 8.19
N ASP A 166 -3.38 17.46 7.94
CA ASP A 166 -2.50 16.31 7.63
C ASP A 166 -1.53 15.95 8.78
N THR A 167 -1.82 16.39 10.01
CA THR A 167 -1.00 16.08 11.19
C THR A 167 -1.32 14.67 11.69
N GLU A 168 -0.27 13.89 11.92
CA GLU A 168 -0.30 12.55 12.53
C GLU A 168 -0.18 12.66 14.06
N PHE A 169 -0.95 11.83 14.78
CA PHE A 169 -0.90 11.75 16.24
C PHE A 169 -0.85 10.30 16.72
N ALA A 170 -0.08 10.05 17.77
CA ALA A 170 -0.14 8.82 18.54
C ALA A 170 -1.25 8.90 19.61
N SER A 171 -1.78 7.76 20.03
CA SER A 171 -2.82 7.69 21.07
C SER A 171 -2.39 8.31 22.40
N SER A 172 -1.09 8.21 22.71
CA SER A 172 -0.50 8.82 23.90
C SER A 172 -0.54 10.35 23.88
N GLU A 173 -0.55 10.97 22.70
CA GLU A 173 -0.54 12.44 22.55
C GLU A 173 -1.93 13.04 22.75
N LEU A 174 -2.99 12.28 22.41
CA LEU A 174 -4.39 12.71 22.57
C LEU A 174 -4.97 12.35 23.95
N SER A 175 -4.39 11.38 24.64
CA SER A 175 -4.82 11.00 26.01
C SER A 175 -4.41 12.01 27.09
N GLY A 176 -3.83 13.15 26.69
CA GLY A 176 -3.18 14.13 27.55
C GLY A 176 -4.06 15.21 28.17
N ASP A 177 -5.39 15.10 28.12
CA ASP A 177 -6.28 16.17 28.65
C ASP A 177 -7.47 15.69 29.49
N THR A 178 -7.21 14.81 30.46
CA THR A 178 -8.12 14.63 31.62
C THR A 178 -7.34 14.69 32.93
N ALA A 179 -6.67 15.81 33.18
CA ALA A 179 -6.21 16.16 34.53
C ALA A 179 -6.08 17.67 34.71
N SER A 180 -7.20 18.37 34.85
CA SER A 180 -7.30 19.62 35.64
C SER A 180 -8.76 20.03 35.84
N GLY A 181 -9.23 19.96 37.09
CA GLY A 181 -10.53 20.50 37.51
C GLY A 181 -11.20 19.71 38.61
#